data_AF-A0A7X9X5B7-F1
#
_entry.id   AF-A0A7X9X5B7-F1
#
_cell.length_a   1.000
_cell.length_b   1.000
_cell.length_c   1.000
_cell.angle_alpha   90.00
_cell.angle_beta   90.00
_cell.angle_gamma   90.00
#
_symmetry.space_group_name_H-M   'P 1'
#
loop_
_entity.id
_entity.type
_entity.pdbx_description
1 polymer ?
#
loop_
_entity_poly.entity_id
_entity_poly.type
_entity_poly.pdbx_seq_one_letter_code
_entity_poly.pdbx_strand_id
1 'polypeptide(L)'
;MTAMHVANVADQHAAGKRAEKLWDQQLAEMREMQARGDPMGDYLYALGNAQGWITDTSDPLKIRDLLAKAAQEGSSDAKIVLGIYYFRGVVPSSFVGMRVVWLPDNLVDHQRGLQLIREGMRVRCTYAEPVVSGYSNRSYLRYVSAADEIWPSFRDGQYRRDAAGNYVTILEKNPRLEKEWHDLDTQCHASGAARE
;
A
#
# COMPACT_ATOMS: atom_id res chain seq x y z
N MET A 1 37.53 -6.73 14.16
CA MET A 1 36.09 -6.68 14.50
C MET A 1 35.98 -6.05 15.88
N THR A 2 35.33 -4.89 16.04
CA THR A 2 35.30 -4.13 17.31
C THR A 2 34.11 -4.55 18.18
N ALA A 3 34.18 -4.36 19.50
CA ALA A 3 33.08 -4.67 20.43
C ALA A 3 31.77 -3.94 20.06
N MET A 4 31.88 -2.72 19.51
CA MET A 4 30.76 -1.93 18.99
C MET A 4 30.09 -2.59 17.78
N HIS A 5 30.86 -3.24 16.90
CA HIS A 5 30.32 -3.99 15.76
C HIS A 5 29.56 -5.24 16.22
N VAL A 6 30.07 -5.96 17.22
CA VAL A 6 29.40 -7.15 17.78
C VAL A 6 28.10 -6.79 18.49
N ALA A 7 28.08 -5.70 19.28
CA ALA A 7 26.87 -5.19 19.92
C ALA A 7 25.80 -4.79 18.89
N ASN A 8 26.19 -4.09 17.82
CA ASN A 8 25.27 -3.69 16.76
C ASN A 8 24.66 -4.90 16.02
N VAL A 9 25.46 -5.94 15.74
CA VAL A 9 24.96 -7.18 15.13
C VAL A 9 23.99 -7.91 16.06
N ALA A 10 24.27 -7.97 17.36
CA ALA A 10 23.38 -8.58 18.34
C ALA A 10 22.04 -7.82 18.45
N ASP A 11 22.07 -6.49 18.46
CA ASP A 11 20.87 -5.65 18.50
C ASP A 11 20.02 -5.80 17.24
N GLN A 12 20.65 -5.85 16.06
CA GLN A 12 19.98 -6.12 14.79
C GLN A 12 19.28 -7.48 14.78
N HIS A 13 19.97 -8.52 15.24
CA HIS A 13 19.39 -9.87 15.31
C HIS A 13 18.24 -9.95 16.32
N ALA A 14 18.36 -9.29 17.47
CA ALA A 14 17.28 -9.21 18.46
C ALA A 14 16.08 -8.39 17.94
N ALA A 15 16.31 -7.33 17.16
CA ALA A 15 15.25 -6.60 16.48
C ALA A 15 14.56 -7.47 15.42
N GLY A 16 15.31 -8.26 14.64
CA GLY A 16 14.76 -9.21 13.67
C GLY A 16 13.79 -10.20 14.31
N LYS A 17 14.20 -10.88 15.39
CA LYS A 17 13.33 -11.82 16.12
C LYS A 17 12.07 -11.17 16.69
N ARG A 18 12.18 -9.92 17.17
CA ARG A 18 11.01 -9.16 17.64
C ARG A 18 10.06 -8.85 16.49
N ALA A 19 10.59 -8.45 15.33
CA ALA A 19 9.79 -8.20 14.14
C ALA A 19 9.07 -9.47 13.64
N GLU A 20 9.75 -10.62 13.61
CA GLU A 20 9.13 -11.91 13.27
C GLU A 20 7.93 -12.21 14.16
N LYS A 21 8.10 -12.10 15.48
CA LYS A 21 7.00 -12.32 16.44
C LYS A 21 5.83 -11.35 16.22
N LEU A 22 6.11 -10.08 15.93
CA LEU A 22 5.08 -9.07 15.67
C LEU A 22 4.33 -9.36 14.36
N TRP A 23 5.03 -9.85 13.33
CA TRP A 23 4.40 -10.31 12.10
C TRP A 23 3.50 -11.53 12.35
N ASP A 24 3.95 -12.52 13.13
CA ASP A 24 3.13 -13.68 13.49
C ASP A 24 1.82 -13.26 14.19
N GLN A 25 1.89 -12.26 15.06
CA GLN A 25 0.71 -11.67 15.71
C GLN A 25 -0.22 -11.00 14.69
N GLN A 26 0.34 -10.18 13.79
CA GLN A 26 -0.42 -9.53 12.73
C GLN A 26 -1.14 -10.56 11.82
N LEU A 27 -0.46 -11.66 11.48
CA LEU A 27 -1.06 -12.75 10.70
C LEU A 27 -2.19 -13.45 11.47
N ALA A 28 -2.05 -13.64 12.78
CA ALA A 28 -3.09 -14.23 13.61
C ALA A 28 -4.34 -13.36 13.65
N GLU A 29 -4.19 -12.05 13.89
CA GLU A 29 -5.29 -11.08 13.89
C GLU A 29 -5.98 -11.00 12.52
N MET A 30 -5.21 -10.98 11.44
CA MET A 30 -5.73 -11.05 10.07
C MET A 30 -6.58 -12.31 9.83
N ARG A 31 -6.09 -13.48 10.24
CA ARG A 31 -6.84 -14.75 10.11
C ARG A 31 -8.13 -14.74 10.94
N GLU A 32 -8.11 -14.13 12.11
CA GLU A 32 -9.32 -13.96 12.94
C GLU A 32 -10.35 -13.04 12.26
N MET A 33 -9.89 -11.95 11.63
CA MET A 33 -10.73 -11.08 10.81
C MET A 33 -11.38 -11.87 9.65
N GLN A 34 -10.58 -12.63 8.90
CA GLN A 34 -11.09 -13.48 7.80
C GLN A 34 -12.10 -14.53 8.30
N ALA A 35 -11.83 -15.17 9.45
CA ALA A 35 -12.73 -16.18 10.02
C ALA A 35 -14.09 -15.60 10.43
N ARG A 36 -14.16 -14.30 10.74
CA ARG A 36 -15.42 -13.58 11.03
C ARG A 36 -16.07 -12.96 9.79
N GLY A 37 -15.47 -13.11 8.61
CA GLY A 37 -15.95 -12.50 7.37
C GLY A 37 -15.72 -10.98 7.31
N ASP A 38 -14.75 -10.45 8.05
CA ASP A 38 -14.36 -9.05 7.95
C ASP A 38 -13.50 -8.83 6.69
N PRO A 39 -13.94 -8.00 5.72
CA PRO A 39 -13.21 -7.78 4.48
C PRO A 39 -11.87 -7.05 4.67
N MET A 40 -11.60 -6.48 5.85
CA MET A 40 -10.26 -6.01 6.24
C MET A 40 -9.24 -7.16 6.29
N GLY A 41 -9.66 -8.34 6.73
CA GLY A 41 -8.78 -9.52 6.78
C GLY A 41 -8.30 -9.94 5.39
N ASP A 42 -9.21 -10.01 4.41
CA ASP A 42 -8.88 -10.35 3.02
C ASP A 42 -8.03 -9.27 2.33
N TYR A 43 -8.31 -8.00 2.65
CA TYR A 43 -7.46 -6.89 2.24
C TYR A 43 -6.01 -7.02 2.76
N LEU A 44 -5.84 -7.23 4.06
CA LEU A 44 -4.52 -7.35 4.69
C LEU A 44 -3.76 -8.57 4.15
N TYR A 45 -4.46 -9.67 3.86
CA TYR A 45 -3.88 -10.84 3.22
C TYR A 45 -3.35 -10.52 1.81
N ALA A 46 -4.13 -9.81 1.00
CA ALA A 46 -3.73 -9.39 -0.34
C ALA A 46 -2.53 -8.45 -0.30
N LEU A 47 -2.58 -7.43 0.57
CA LEU A 47 -1.49 -6.48 0.77
C LEU A 47 -0.22 -7.17 1.27
N GLY A 48 -0.35 -8.16 2.15
CA GLY A 48 0.80 -8.89 2.70
C GLY A 48 1.53 -9.74 1.70
N ASN A 49 0.79 -10.37 0.78
CA ASN A 49 1.40 -11.05 -0.35
C ASN A 49 2.11 -10.06 -1.29
N ALA A 50 1.51 -8.89 -1.52
CA ALA A 50 2.10 -7.85 -2.36
C ALA A 50 3.41 -7.27 -1.77
N GLN A 51 3.43 -7.04 -0.45
CA GLN A 51 4.56 -6.47 0.27
C GLN A 51 5.59 -7.51 0.71
N GLY A 52 5.25 -8.80 0.63
CA GLY A 52 6.17 -9.92 0.85
C GLY A 52 6.30 -10.43 2.28
N TRP A 53 5.49 -9.93 3.22
CA TRP A 53 5.43 -10.48 4.59
C TRP A 53 4.46 -11.68 4.69
N ILE A 54 3.66 -11.92 3.64
CA ILE A 54 3.07 -13.22 3.31
C ILE A 54 3.66 -13.65 1.96
N THR A 55 3.91 -14.95 1.77
CA THR A 55 4.64 -15.47 0.60
C THR A 55 3.85 -16.52 -0.20
N ASP A 56 2.53 -16.60 -0.01
CA ASP A 56 1.66 -17.54 -0.72
C ASP A 56 1.59 -17.23 -2.23
N THR A 57 1.71 -15.95 -2.61
CA THR A 57 1.85 -15.53 -4.00
C THR A 57 2.60 -14.20 -4.14
N SER A 58 3.36 -14.07 -5.22
CA SER A 58 3.91 -12.79 -5.70
C SER A 58 3.49 -12.48 -7.14
N ASP A 59 2.57 -13.26 -7.71
CA ASP A 59 2.03 -13.06 -9.05
C ASP A 59 1.14 -11.81 -9.06
N PRO A 60 1.46 -10.78 -9.87
CA PRO A 60 0.71 -9.53 -9.89
C PRO A 60 -0.77 -9.70 -10.25
N LEU A 61 -1.12 -10.67 -11.10
CA LEU A 61 -2.51 -10.92 -11.46
C LEU A 61 -3.28 -11.55 -10.30
N LYS A 62 -2.65 -12.45 -9.54
CA LYS A 62 -3.26 -13.00 -8.32
C LYS A 62 -3.42 -11.95 -7.23
N ILE A 63 -2.43 -11.07 -7.04
CA ILE A 63 -2.54 -9.96 -6.09
C ILE A 63 -3.70 -9.03 -6.47
N ARG A 64 -3.81 -8.67 -7.74
CA ARG A 64 -4.94 -7.89 -8.27
C ARG A 64 -6.27 -8.56 -7.97
N ASP A 65 -6.37 -9.87 -8.20
CA ASP A 65 -7.61 -10.63 -7.99
C ASP A 65 -7.99 -10.73 -6.50
N LEU A 66 -7.00 -10.89 -5.61
CA LEU A 66 -7.22 -10.86 -4.17
C LEU A 66 -7.73 -9.48 -3.70
N LEU A 67 -7.11 -8.40 -4.18
CA LEU A 67 -7.56 -7.03 -3.89
C LEU A 67 -8.98 -6.79 -4.47
N ALA A 68 -9.25 -7.27 -5.69
CA ALA A 68 -10.57 -7.15 -6.31
C ALA A 68 -11.65 -7.90 -5.52
N LYS A 69 -11.34 -9.10 -5.04
CA LYS A 69 -12.25 -9.88 -4.19
C LYS A 69 -12.56 -9.12 -2.89
N ALA A 70 -11.54 -8.68 -2.15
CA ALA A 70 -11.73 -7.93 -0.91
C ALA A 70 -12.51 -6.61 -1.14
N ALA A 71 -12.29 -5.94 -2.27
CA ALA A 71 -13.04 -4.74 -2.64
C ALA A 71 -14.52 -5.04 -2.96
N GLN A 72 -14.82 -6.19 -3.57
CA GLN A 72 -16.20 -6.65 -3.83
C GLN A 72 -16.92 -7.05 -2.54
N GLU A 73 -16.19 -7.59 -1.56
CA GLU A 73 -16.68 -7.94 -0.23
C GLU A 73 -16.85 -6.73 0.70
N GLY A 74 -16.54 -5.52 0.21
CA GLY A 74 -16.85 -4.26 0.89
C GLY A 74 -15.67 -3.55 1.55
N SER A 75 -14.44 -4.04 1.38
CA SER A 75 -13.26 -3.34 1.90
C SER A 75 -13.01 -2.04 1.12
N SER A 76 -13.20 -0.89 1.79
CA SER A 76 -12.80 0.42 1.25
C SER A 76 -11.31 0.47 0.94
N ASP A 77 -10.51 -0.18 1.78
CA ASP A 77 -9.04 -0.16 1.71
C ASP A 77 -8.57 -0.96 0.51
N ALA A 78 -9.14 -2.15 0.28
CA ALA A 78 -8.87 -2.91 -0.91
C ALA A 78 -9.28 -2.15 -2.17
N LYS A 79 -10.40 -1.41 -2.13
CA LYS A 79 -10.81 -0.59 -3.27
C LYS A 79 -9.82 0.53 -3.56
N ILE A 80 -9.35 1.23 -2.53
CA ILE A 80 -8.31 2.25 -2.66
C ILE A 80 -7.02 1.65 -3.22
N VAL A 81 -6.51 0.59 -2.59
CA VAL A 81 -5.23 -0.03 -2.99
C VAL A 81 -5.31 -0.65 -4.38
N LEU A 82 -6.42 -1.29 -4.75
CA LEU A 82 -6.65 -1.76 -6.11
C LEU A 82 -6.66 -0.60 -7.11
N GLY A 83 -7.28 0.52 -6.71
CA GLY A 83 -7.29 1.73 -7.53
C GLY A 83 -5.89 2.32 -7.72
N ILE A 84 -5.07 2.37 -6.67
CA ILE A 84 -3.66 2.78 -6.76
C ILE A 84 -2.90 1.80 -7.66
N TYR A 85 -3.17 0.50 -7.54
CA TYR A 85 -2.50 -0.51 -8.35
C TYR A 85 -2.80 -0.35 -9.84
N TYR A 86 -4.05 -0.08 -10.21
CA TYR A 86 -4.43 0.29 -11.58
C TYR A 86 -3.85 1.64 -12.02
N PHE A 87 -3.81 2.63 -11.14
CA PHE A 87 -3.37 3.99 -11.47
C PHE A 87 -1.86 4.11 -11.67
N ARG A 88 -1.08 3.52 -10.75
CA ARG A 88 0.40 3.60 -10.77
C ARG A 88 1.05 2.39 -11.44
N GLY A 89 0.28 1.32 -11.66
CA GLY A 89 0.84 0.02 -12.05
C GLY A 89 1.64 -0.65 -10.93
N VAL A 90 1.50 -0.22 -9.68
CA VAL A 90 2.24 -0.77 -8.56
C VAL A 90 1.43 -0.70 -7.27
N VAL A 91 1.47 -1.75 -6.46
CA VAL A 91 0.88 -1.73 -5.12
C VAL A 91 1.74 -0.84 -4.20
N PRO A 92 1.15 0.01 -3.35
CA PRO A 92 1.90 0.77 -2.36
C PRO A 92 2.85 -0.10 -1.55
N SER A 93 4.13 0.29 -1.57
CA SER A 93 5.18 -0.33 -0.76
C SER A 93 5.09 0.24 0.65
N SER A 94 5.06 -0.62 1.67
CA SER A 94 5.37 -0.17 3.02
C SER A 94 6.89 0.01 3.15
N PHE A 95 7.34 0.81 4.12
CA PHE A 95 8.77 0.91 4.48
C PHE A 95 9.35 -0.41 5.00
N VAL A 96 8.51 -1.41 5.26
CA VAL A 96 8.88 -2.70 5.86
C VAL A 96 8.88 -3.84 4.82
N GLY A 97 8.13 -3.69 3.72
CA GLY A 97 8.16 -4.61 2.58
C GLY A 97 9.23 -4.21 1.58
N MET A 98 10.20 -5.10 1.32
CA MET A 98 11.22 -4.89 0.27
C MET A 98 10.74 -5.28 -1.13
N ARG A 99 9.44 -5.63 -1.28
CA ARG A 99 8.87 -6.06 -2.55
C ARG A 99 8.01 -4.96 -3.17
N VAL A 100 8.28 -4.76 -4.45
CA VAL A 100 7.48 -3.91 -5.33
C VAL A 100 6.84 -4.83 -6.35
N VAL A 101 5.52 -4.98 -6.29
CA VAL A 101 4.76 -5.79 -7.24
C VAL A 101 4.15 -4.89 -8.31
N TRP A 102 4.60 -5.09 -9.54
CA TRP A 102 4.19 -4.30 -10.71
C TRP A 102 3.05 -4.98 -11.45
N LEU A 103 2.04 -4.22 -11.81
CA LEU A 103 0.98 -4.65 -12.71
C LEU A 103 1.54 -4.68 -14.14
N PRO A 104 1.18 -5.66 -14.98
CA PRO A 104 1.49 -5.61 -16.39
C PRO A 104 1.00 -4.30 -17.02
N ASP A 105 1.85 -3.65 -17.82
CA ASP A 105 1.59 -2.35 -18.44
C ASP A 105 0.24 -2.25 -19.16
N ASN A 106 -0.18 -3.33 -19.83
CA ASN A 106 -1.44 -3.38 -20.58
C ASN A 106 -2.69 -3.41 -19.67
N LEU A 107 -2.49 -3.54 -18.36
CA LEU A 107 -3.54 -3.49 -17.36
C LEU A 107 -3.50 -2.21 -16.54
N VAL A 108 -2.49 -1.34 -16.71
CA VAL A 108 -2.47 -0.01 -16.10
C VAL A 108 -3.60 0.81 -16.73
N ASP A 109 -4.47 1.34 -15.87
CA ASP A 109 -5.64 2.11 -16.26
C ASP A 109 -5.86 3.23 -15.23
N HIS A 110 -5.34 4.41 -15.56
CA HIS A 110 -5.44 5.59 -14.69
C HIS A 110 -6.90 5.96 -14.39
N GLN A 111 -7.80 5.88 -15.36
CA GLN A 111 -9.18 6.29 -15.17
C GLN A 111 -9.90 5.34 -14.22
N ARG A 112 -9.73 4.03 -14.42
CA ARG A 112 -10.27 3.01 -13.52
C ARG A 112 -9.68 3.14 -12.11
N GLY A 113 -8.38 3.40 -12.03
CA GLY A 113 -7.69 3.61 -10.76
C GLY A 113 -8.27 4.77 -9.97
N LEU A 114 -8.41 5.95 -10.58
CA LEU A 114 -9.01 7.13 -9.95
C LEU A 114 -10.47 6.89 -9.52
N GLN A 115 -11.24 6.17 -10.33
CA GLN A 115 -12.62 5.82 -9.99
C GLN A 115 -12.67 4.99 -8.70
N LEU A 116 -11.89 3.92 -8.64
CA LEU A 116 -11.85 3.02 -7.48
C LEU A 116 -11.40 3.75 -6.22
N ILE A 117 -10.36 4.59 -6.32
CA ILE A 117 -9.88 5.40 -5.20
C ILE A 117 -11.00 6.30 -4.69
N ARG A 118 -11.66 7.06 -5.57
CA ARG A 118 -12.78 7.95 -5.17
C ARG A 118 -13.92 7.18 -4.52
N GLU A 119 -14.26 6.02 -5.05
CA GLU A 119 -15.30 5.17 -4.47
C GLU A 119 -14.93 4.67 -3.07
N GLY A 120 -13.68 4.25 -2.86
CA GLY A 120 -13.20 3.81 -1.54
C GLY A 120 -13.14 4.97 -0.54
N MET A 121 -12.71 6.14 -1.03
CA MET A 121 -12.64 7.37 -0.23
C MET A 121 -13.99 7.89 0.27
N ARG A 122 -15.13 7.41 -0.27
CA ARG A 122 -16.46 7.75 0.26
C ARG A 122 -16.67 7.29 1.70
N VAL A 123 -16.01 6.21 2.11
CA VAL A 123 -16.08 5.69 3.48
C VAL A 123 -15.06 6.38 4.37
N ARG A 124 -13.81 6.44 3.89
CA ARG A 124 -12.68 7.03 4.61
C ARG A 124 -11.61 7.49 3.65
N CYS A 125 -11.03 8.64 3.95
CA CYS A 125 -9.95 9.28 3.21
C CYS A 125 -8.67 8.44 3.05
N THR A 126 -8.44 7.50 3.96
CA THR A 126 -7.18 6.78 4.12
C THR A 126 -7.34 5.28 3.87
N TYR A 127 -6.26 4.59 3.52
CA TYR A 127 -6.17 3.12 3.53
C TYR A 127 -5.19 2.66 4.63
N ALA A 128 -5.34 1.42 5.12
CA ALA A 128 -4.57 0.94 6.26
C ALA A 128 -3.33 0.17 5.82
N GLU A 129 -2.16 0.50 6.36
CA GLU A 129 -0.91 -0.19 6.11
C GLU A 129 -0.34 -0.76 7.41
N PRO A 130 -0.04 -2.06 7.49
CA PRO A 130 0.60 -2.62 8.67
C PRO A 130 2.06 -2.15 8.77
N VAL A 131 2.43 -1.71 9.97
CA VAL A 131 3.78 -1.29 10.32
C VAL A 131 4.28 -2.14 11.48
N VAL A 132 5.37 -2.85 11.24
CA VAL A 132 6.09 -3.62 12.27
C VAL A 132 7.48 -3.03 12.46
N SER A 133 7.83 -2.72 13.71
CA SER A 133 9.19 -2.32 14.08
C SER A 133 9.71 -3.17 15.21
N GLY A 134 10.68 -4.02 14.89
CA GLY A 134 11.40 -4.82 15.89
C GLY A 134 12.24 -3.98 16.84
N TYR A 135 12.71 -2.80 16.42
CA TYR A 135 13.49 -1.89 17.26
C TYR A 135 12.64 -1.27 18.36
N SER A 136 11.49 -0.69 18.00
CA SER A 136 10.56 -0.10 18.97
C SER A 136 9.62 -1.13 19.60
N ASN A 137 9.66 -2.39 19.13
CA ASN A 137 8.81 -3.49 19.57
C ASN A 137 7.31 -3.14 19.47
N ARG A 138 6.89 -2.66 18.30
CA ARG A 138 5.51 -2.23 18.03
C ARG A 138 5.01 -2.80 16.71
N SER A 139 3.74 -3.22 16.70
CA SER A 139 2.93 -3.45 15.50
C SER A 139 1.71 -2.53 15.57
N TYR A 140 1.34 -1.90 14.46
CA TYR A 140 0.12 -1.10 14.35
C TYR A 140 -0.28 -0.90 12.88
N LEU A 141 -1.51 -0.44 12.66
CA LEU A 141 -1.97 0.02 11.35
C LEU A 141 -1.72 1.54 11.22
N ARG A 142 -0.94 1.93 10.21
CA ARG A 142 -0.81 3.32 9.78
C ARG A 142 -1.88 3.62 8.74
N TYR A 143 -2.56 4.75 8.89
CA TYR A 143 -3.56 5.20 7.92
C TYR A 143 -2.93 6.23 6.97
N VAL A 144 -2.82 5.88 5.70
CA VAL A 144 -2.20 6.72 4.66
C VAL A 144 -3.27 7.34 3.79
N SER A 145 -3.15 8.63 3.49
CA SER A 145 -4.05 9.32 2.59
C SER A 145 -3.94 8.72 1.19
N ALA A 146 -5.08 8.29 0.64
CA ALA A 146 -5.10 7.78 -0.72
C ALA A 146 -4.73 8.85 -1.75
N ALA A 147 -4.95 10.13 -1.42
CA ALA A 147 -4.67 11.24 -2.31
C ALA A 147 -3.17 11.56 -2.41
N ASP A 148 -2.39 11.30 -1.35
CA ASP A 148 -0.92 11.44 -1.35
C ASP A 148 -0.25 10.58 -2.43
N GLU A 149 -0.86 9.42 -2.73
CA GLU A 149 -0.41 8.50 -3.77
C GLU A 149 -0.69 9.01 -5.20
N ILE A 150 -1.50 10.06 -5.36
CA ILE A 150 -2.09 10.47 -6.64
C ILE A 150 -1.64 11.86 -7.08
N TRP A 151 -1.75 12.86 -6.21
CA TRP A 151 -1.47 14.25 -6.58
C TRP A 151 -0.05 14.46 -7.17
N PRO A 152 1.02 13.77 -6.71
CA PRO A 152 2.36 13.97 -7.30
C PRO A 152 2.42 13.52 -8.76
N SER A 153 1.63 12.51 -9.14
CA SER A 153 1.59 12.01 -10.52
C SER A 153 1.03 13.06 -11.49
N PHE A 154 0.16 13.95 -11.03
CA PHE A 154 -0.35 15.07 -11.85
C PHE A 154 0.55 16.31 -11.82
N ARG A 155 1.35 16.50 -10.76
CA ARG A 155 2.40 17.53 -10.71
C ARG A 155 3.56 17.20 -11.65
N ASP A 156 4.04 15.96 -11.55
CA ASP A 156 5.29 15.53 -12.18
C ASP A 156 5.07 14.87 -13.53
N GLY A 157 3.86 14.37 -13.80
CA GLY A 157 3.59 13.45 -14.89
C GLY A 157 4.10 12.05 -14.55
N GLN A 158 3.76 11.07 -15.38
CA GLN A 158 4.33 9.73 -15.30
C GLN A 158 4.94 9.35 -16.64
N TYR A 159 6.08 8.68 -16.57
CA TYR A 159 6.87 8.29 -17.73
C TYR A 159 7.27 6.82 -17.60
N ARG A 160 7.32 6.11 -18.72
CA ARG A 160 7.86 4.76 -18.80
C ARG A 160 8.87 4.64 -19.92
N ARG A 161 9.71 3.61 -19.88
CA ARG A 161 10.52 3.25 -21.05
C ARG A 161 9.71 2.41 -22.01
N ASP A 162 9.73 2.75 -23.28
CA ASP A 162 9.21 1.91 -24.35
C ASP A 162 10.16 0.73 -24.67
N ALA A 163 9.79 -0.13 -25.63
CA ALA A 163 10.60 -1.26 -26.06
C ALA A 163 11.95 -0.87 -26.67
N ALA A 164 12.08 0.38 -27.14
CA ALA A 164 13.32 0.94 -27.66
C ALA A 164 14.17 1.61 -26.56
N GLY A 165 13.68 1.64 -25.31
CA GLY A 165 14.34 2.25 -24.16
C GLY A 165 14.12 3.75 -24.01
N ASN A 166 13.29 4.37 -24.86
CA ASN A 166 12.97 5.80 -24.78
C ASN A 166 11.92 6.07 -23.71
N TYR A 167 12.03 7.20 -23.01
CA TYR A 167 10.96 7.63 -22.11
C TYR A 167 9.76 8.15 -22.90
N VAL A 168 8.59 7.57 -22.64
CA VAL A 168 7.29 8.00 -23.15
C VAL A 168 6.40 8.43 -21.99
N THR A 169 5.69 9.53 -22.16
CA THR A 169 4.70 10.00 -21.18
C THR A 169 3.50 9.05 -21.19
N ILE A 170 3.13 8.56 -20.01
CA ILE A 170 1.91 7.75 -19.80
C ILE A 170 0.83 8.50 -19.04
N LEU A 171 1.21 9.54 -18.31
CA LEU A 171 0.30 10.48 -17.68
C LEU A 171 0.85 11.89 -17.84
N GLU A 172 0.11 12.74 -18.53
CA GLU A 172 0.46 14.15 -18.67
C GLU A 172 0.26 14.88 -17.34
N LYS A 173 1.08 15.92 -17.14
CA LYS A 173 0.88 16.86 -16.03
C LYS A 173 -0.49 17.52 -16.15
N ASN A 174 -1.16 17.71 -15.03
CA ASN A 174 -2.49 18.31 -15.00
C ASN A 174 -2.67 19.17 -13.75
N PRO A 175 -2.41 20.49 -13.82
CA PRO A 175 -2.48 21.37 -12.66
C PRO A 175 -3.86 21.40 -11.98
N ARG A 176 -4.94 21.18 -12.75
CA ARG A 176 -6.29 21.13 -12.19
C ARG A 176 -6.47 19.88 -11.31
N LEU A 177 -6.07 18.71 -11.82
CA LEU A 177 -6.17 17.46 -11.07
C LEU A 177 -5.14 17.40 -9.94
N GLU A 178 -3.93 17.91 -10.15
CA GLU A 178 -2.94 18.10 -9.08
C GLU A 178 -3.56 18.85 -7.90
N LYS A 179 -4.12 20.04 -8.14
CA LYS A 179 -4.76 20.83 -7.09
C LYS A 179 -5.91 20.08 -6.43
N GLU A 180 -6.78 19.46 -7.23
CA GLU A 180 -7.93 18.70 -6.72
C GLU A 180 -7.50 17.59 -5.74
N TRP A 181 -6.50 16.78 -6.12
CA TRP A 181 -6.01 15.68 -5.28
C TRP A 181 -5.18 16.18 -4.10
N HIS A 182 -4.40 17.24 -4.25
CA HIS A 182 -3.67 17.86 -3.14
C HIS A 182 -4.61 18.48 -2.09
N ASP A 183 -5.70 19.12 -2.54
CA ASP A 183 -6.74 19.64 -1.63
C ASP A 183 -7.42 18.49 -0.86
N LEU A 184 -7.71 17.37 -1.53
CA LEU A 184 -8.24 16.17 -0.87
C LEU A 184 -7.27 15.63 0.18
N ASP A 185 -5.99 15.52 -0.16
CA ASP A 185 -4.94 15.07 0.76
C ASP A 185 -4.86 15.94 2.03
N THR A 186 -4.83 17.25 1.82
CA THR A 186 -4.83 18.25 2.91
C THR A 186 -6.05 18.08 3.82
N GLN A 187 -7.23 17.89 3.24
CA GLN A 187 -8.48 17.66 4.00
C GLN A 187 -8.42 16.36 4.80
N CYS A 188 -7.88 15.30 4.20
CA CYS A 188 -7.72 14.01 4.87
C CYS A 188 -6.82 14.14 6.11
N HIS A 189 -5.70 14.85 6.02
CA HIS A 189 -4.82 15.13 7.16
C HIS A 189 -5.47 15.99 8.24
N ALA A 190 -6.19 17.04 7.86
CA ALA A 190 -6.92 17.90 8.82
C ALA A 190 -8.01 17.13 9.59
N SER A 191 -8.71 16.21 8.90
CA SER A 191 -9.75 15.37 9.52
C SER A 191 -9.22 14.29 10.46
N GLY A 192 -8.00 13.79 10.21
CA GLY A 192 -7.31 12.83 11.07
C GLY A 192 -6.80 13.46 12.36
N ALA A 193 -6.25 14.68 12.27
CA ALA A 193 -5.76 15.44 13.43
C ALA A 193 -6.87 15.88 14.41
N ALA A 194 -8.13 15.86 13.98
CA ALA A 194 -9.28 16.21 14.82
C ALA A 194 -9.91 15.00 15.55
N ARG A 195 -9.36 13.80 15.38
CA ARG A 195 -9.89 12.54 15.93
C ARG A 195 -8.93 11.79 16.87
N GLU A 196 -7.81 12.41 17.26
CA GLU A 196 -6.91 11.98 18.34
C GLU A 196 -7.02 12.94 19.54
#